data_AF-A0A819CWC6-F1
#
_entry.id   AF-A0A819CWC6-F1
#
_cell.length_a   1.000
_cell.length_b   1.000
_cell.length_c   1.000
_cell.angle_alpha   90.00
_cell.angle_beta   90.00
_cell.angle_gamma   90.00
#
_symmetry.space_group_name_H-M   'P 1'
#
loop_
_entity.id
_entity.type
_entity.pdbx_description
1 polymer ?
#
loop_
_entity_poly.entity_id
_entity_poly.type
_entity_poly.pdbx_seq_one_letter_code
_entity_poly.pdbx_strand_id
1 'polypeptide(L)'
;MEKNKSYLTSIDDLPKLRVQPKLHKNNTPMRITCSRDTITSPLSQLIFKIIKELTTTLSGVVCNTSNFVKGLADIELDQDDHVASLDIQDLYTNIPVNKAIDIALKRLDESKKLDNLPFTKTDTKDIKFSFKKQLLSIQ
;
A
#
# COMPACT_ATOMS: atom_id res chain seq x y z
N MET A 1 36.41 0.40 20.91
CA MET A 1 35.63 -0.45 19.97
C MET A 1 35.02 0.45 18.93
N GLU A 2 35.67 0.56 17.78
CA GLU A 2 35.24 1.37 16.64
C GLU A 2 34.02 0.70 15.99
N LYS A 3 32.90 1.44 15.90
CA LYS A 3 31.73 1.00 15.12
C LYS A 3 32.13 1.00 13.65
N ASN A 4 32.27 -0.17 13.05
CA ASN A 4 32.41 -0.34 11.60
C ASN A 4 31.25 0.40 10.89
N LYS A 5 31.58 1.49 10.21
CA LYS A 5 30.67 2.13 9.25
C LYS A 5 30.55 1.20 8.05
N SER A 6 29.42 0.50 7.93
CA SER A 6 29.06 -0.20 6.71
C SER A 6 28.57 0.81 5.66
N TYR A 7 29.33 0.99 4.60
CA TYR A 7 28.89 1.74 3.44
C TYR A 7 28.07 0.82 2.52
N LEU A 8 26.88 1.25 2.11
CA LEU A 8 26.06 0.57 1.11
C LEU A 8 26.83 0.59 -0.23
N THR A 9 27.53 -0.49 -0.53
CA THR A 9 28.51 -0.56 -1.64
C THR A 9 28.05 -1.38 -2.83
N SER A 10 26.88 -2.04 -2.76
CA SER A 10 26.34 -2.79 -3.90
C SER A 10 25.23 -2.01 -4.60
N ILE A 11 25.45 -1.75 -5.89
CA ILE A 11 24.49 -1.18 -6.85
C ILE A 11 23.48 -2.26 -7.29
N ASP A 12 23.71 -3.52 -6.91
CA ASP A 12 23.00 -4.70 -7.43
C ASP A 12 21.54 -4.79 -6.95
N ASP A 13 21.22 -4.12 -5.84
CA ASP A 13 19.90 -4.14 -5.18
C ASP A 13 19.06 -2.88 -5.44
N LEU A 14 19.40 -2.07 -6.44
CA LEU A 14 18.59 -0.91 -6.81
C LEU A 14 17.23 -1.33 -7.39
N PRO A 15 16.14 -0.59 -7.09
CA PRO A 15 14.86 -0.79 -7.74
C PRO A 15 14.93 -0.62 -9.27
N LYS A 16 14.42 -1.61 -10.00
CA LYS A 16 14.39 -1.67 -11.47
C LYS A 16 12.95 -1.69 -11.94
N LEU A 17 12.64 -0.86 -12.95
CA LEU A 17 11.37 -0.93 -13.65
C LEU A 17 11.33 -2.18 -14.55
N ARG A 18 10.24 -2.93 -14.48
CA ARG A 18 9.98 -4.08 -15.35
C ARG A 18 8.71 -3.82 -16.14
N VAL A 19 8.69 -4.29 -17.38
CA VAL A 19 7.54 -4.13 -18.27
C VAL A 19 7.13 -5.50 -18.81
N GLN A 20 5.85 -5.84 -18.71
CA GLN A 20 5.31 -7.11 -19.16
C GLN A 20 4.12 -6.88 -20.09
N PRO A 21 4.09 -7.50 -21.29
CA PRO A 21 2.95 -7.37 -22.18
C PRO A 21 1.71 -8.10 -21.63
N LYS A 22 0.55 -7.44 -21.67
CA LYS A 22 -0.74 -8.08 -21.38
C LYS A 22 -1.24 -8.79 -22.66
N LEU A 23 -0.71 -9.99 -22.90
CA LEU A 23 -0.98 -10.78 -24.12
C LEU A 23 -2.46 -11.08 -24.39
N HIS A 24 -3.31 -11.02 -23.36
CA HIS A 24 -4.74 -11.30 -23.45
C HIS A 24 -5.60 -10.09 -23.84
N LYS A 25 -5.02 -8.91 -24.09
CA LYS A 25 -5.74 -7.70 -24.49
C LYS A 25 -5.34 -7.27 -25.90
N ASN A 26 -6.32 -6.76 -26.67
CA ASN A 26 -6.06 -6.17 -27.99
C ASN A 26 -5.01 -5.06 -27.88
N ASN A 27 -4.16 -4.92 -28.89
CA ASN A 27 -3.00 -4.00 -28.93
C ASN A 27 -1.93 -4.27 -27.86
N THR A 28 -2.00 -5.39 -27.13
CA THR A 28 -0.97 -5.88 -26.20
C THR A 28 -0.42 -4.79 -25.27
N PRO A 29 -1.27 -4.09 -24.48
CA PRO A 29 -0.84 -3.03 -23.60
C PRO A 29 0.17 -3.53 -22.56
N MET A 30 1.09 -2.65 -22.15
CA MET A 30 2.16 -2.98 -21.23
C MET A 30 1.74 -2.81 -19.77
N ARG A 31 2.12 -3.76 -18.91
CA ARG A 31 2.05 -3.65 -17.44
C ARG A 31 3.42 -3.26 -16.91
N ILE A 32 3.50 -2.10 -16.28
CA ILE A 32 4.70 -1.61 -15.62
C ILE A 32 4.69 -2.09 -14.16
N THR A 33 5.79 -2.65 -13.68
CA THR A 33 6.00 -3.09 -12.29
C THR A 33 7.41 -2.70 -11.81
N CYS A 34 7.63 -2.68 -10.49
CA CYS A 34 8.96 -2.47 -9.92
C CYS A 34 9.53 -3.81 -9.44
N SER A 35 10.86 -3.95 -9.42
CA SER A 35 11.53 -5.12 -8.85
C SER A 35 11.22 -5.26 -7.36
N ARG A 36 11.16 -6.51 -6.91
CA ARG A 36 11.01 -6.88 -5.49
C ARG A 36 12.38 -7.15 -4.89
N ASP A 37 12.43 -7.20 -3.56
CA ASP A 37 13.60 -7.59 -2.78
C ASP A 37 14.83 -6.73 -3.07
N THR A 38 14.60 -5.42 -3.04
CA THR A 38 15.59 -4.36 -3.29
C THR A 38 16.04 -3.75 -1.96
N ILE A 39 17.03 -2.86 -2.02
CA ILE A 39 17.50 -2.11 -0.86
C ILE A 39 16.40 -1.31 -0.15
N THR A 40 15.31 -0.94 -0.85
CA THR A 40 14.17 -0.22 -0.26
C THR A 40 13.10 -1.15 0.34
N SER A 41 13.18 -2.46 0.07
CA SER A 41 12.18 -3.43 0.51
C SER A 41 12.04 -3.53 2.05
N PRO A 42 13.11 -3.49 2.87
CA PRO A 42 12.96 -3.48 4.33
C PRO A 42 12.14 -2.28 4.84
N LEU A 43 12.34 -1.10 4.24
CA LEU A 43 11.57 0.10 4.57
C LEU A 43 10.10 -0.06 4.18
N SER A 44 9.82 -0.55 2.96
CA SER A 44 8.45 -0.81 2.53
C SER A 44 7.74 -1.83 3.43
N GLN A 45 8.44 -2.88 3.88
CA GLN A 45 7.89 -3.87 4.82
C GLN A 45 7.59 -3.27 6.19
N LEU A 46 8.44 -2.37 6.68
CA LEU A 46 8.20 -1.66 7.94
C LEU A 46 6.93 -0.82 7.87
N ILE A 47 6.79 -0.01 6.82
CA ILE A 47 5.60 0.81 6.58
C ILE A 47 4.37 -0.07 6.38
N PHE A 48 4.50 -1.19 5.66
CA PHE A 48 3.40 -2.13 5.47
C PHE A 48 2.91 -2.72 6.80
N LYS A 49 3.81 -3.07 7.75
CA LYS A 49 3.41 -3.57 9.07
C LYS A 49 2.56 -2.56 9.84
N ILE A 50 2.91 -1.28 9.76
CA ILE A 50 2.14 -0.17 10.37
C ILE A 50 0.76 -0.06 9.73
N ILE A 51 0.72 0.03 8.40
CA ILE A 51 -0.53 0.28 7.65
C ILE A 51 -1.45 -0.94 7.69
N LYS A 52 -0.90 -2.17 7.70
CA LYS A 52 -1.69 -3.42 7.70
C LYS A 52 -2.65 -3.48 8.89
N GLU A 53 -2.20 -3.08 10.08
CA GLU A 53 -3.09 -3.02 11.25
C GLU A 53 -4.26 -2.04 11.03
N LEU A 54 -4.01 -0.91 10.36
CA LEU A 54 -5.08 0.04 10.01
C LEU A 54 -6.08 -0.57 9.03
N THR A 55 -5.65 -1.43 8.10
CA THR A 55 -6.57 -2.07 7.14
C THR A 55 -7.60 -2.97 7.82
N THR A 56 -7.29 -3.52 9.00
CA THR A 56 -8.26 -4.32 9.78
C THR A 56 -9.43 -3.50 10.33
N THR A 57 -9.33 -2.17 10.31
CA THR A 57 -10.40 -1.26 10.75
C THR A 57 -11.34 -0.84 9.62
N LEU A 58 -11.05 -1.23 8.38
CA LEU A 58 -11.87 -0.90 7.23
C LEU A 58 -13.02 -1.90 7.09
N SER A 59 -14.26 -1.39 7.07
CA SER A 59 -15.44 -2.18 6.71
C SER A 59 -15.47 -2.43 5.19
N GLY A 60 -16.05 -3.56 4.78
CA GLY A 60 -16.22 -3.91 3.36
C GLY A 60 -14.95 -4.37 2.64
N VAL A 61 -13.85 -4.58 3.35
CA VAL A 61 -12.63 -5.15 2.76
C VAL A 61 -12.72 -6.68 2.76
N VAL A 62 -12.66 -7.26 1.56
CA VAL A 62 -12.55 -8.70 1.38
C VAL A 62 -11.12 -9.14 1.68
N CYS A 63 -10.91 -9.77 2.83
CA CYS A 63 -9.58 -10.28 3.22
C CYS A 63 -9.21 -11.60 2.54
N ASN A 64 -10.20 -12.35 2.05
CA ASN A 64 -10.00 -13.67 1.44
C ASN A 64 -11.13 -13.97 0.44
N THR A 65 -10.77 -14.43 -0.76
CA THR A 65 -11.71 -14.90 -1.79
C THR A 65 -12.65 -15.98 -1.28
N SER A 66 -12.18 -16.93 -0.47
CA SER A 66 -13.03 -17.99 0.09
C SER A 66 -14.11 -17.43 1.03
N ASN A 67 -13.78 -16.41 1.82
CA ASN A 67 -14.75 -15.76 2.71
C ASN A 67 -15.76 -14.94 1.91
N PHE A 68 -15.32 -14.32 0.82
CA PHE A 68 -16.21 -13.59 -0.09
C PHE A 68 -17.21 -14.50 -0.78
N VAL A 69 -16.76 -15.62 -1.34
CA VAL A 69 -17.66 -16.60 -1.99
C VAL A 69 -18.68 -17.14 -0.99
N LYS A 70 -18.26 -17.45 0.24
CA LYS A 70 -19.19 -17.86 1.31
C LYS A 70 -20.21 -16.77 1.62
N GLY A 71 -19.77 -15.52 1.79
CA GLY A 71 -20.67 -14.40 2.07
C GLY A 71 -21.64 -14.09 0.94
N LEU A 72 -21.28 -14.39 -0.31
CA LEU A 72 -22.20 -14.28 -1.46
C LEU A 72 -23.20 -15.44 -1.53
N ALA A 73 -22.85 -16.62 -1.03
CA ALA A 73 -23.72 -17.80 -1.11
C ALA A 73 -25.00 -17.64 -0.29
N ASP A 74 -24.97 -16.79 0.74
CA ASP A 74 -26.11 -16.51 1.63
C ASP A 74 -26.95 -15.31 1.16
N ILE A 75 -26.61 -14.67 0.02
CA ILE A 75 -27.37 -13.55 -0.53
C ILE A 75 -28.47 -14.08 -1.45
N GLU A 76 -29.72 -13.96 -1.02
CA GLU A 76 -30.89 -14.13 -1.88
C GLU A 76 -31.15 -12.83 -2.65
N LEU A 77 -31.43 -12.95 -3.95
CA LEU A 77 -31.72 -11.81 -4.83
C LEU A 77 -33.19 -11.86 -5.24
N ASP A 78 -33.88 -10.73 -5.11
CA ASP A 78 -35.25 -10.55 -5.59
C ASP A 78 -35.28 -10.25 -7.10
N GLN A 79 -36.47 -10.32 -7.72
CA GLN A 79 -36.63 -10.03 -9.15
C GLN A 79 -36.20 -8.62 -9.56
N ASP A 80 -36.26 -7.67 -8.64
CA ASP A 80 -35.92 -6.26 -8.87
C ASP A 80 -34.46 -5.94 -8.48
N ASP A 81 -33.70 -6.92 -7.96
CA ASP A 81 -32.31 -6.70 -7.57
C ASP A 81 -31.38 -6.69 -8.78
N HIS A 82 -30.33 -5.88 -8.67
CA HIS A 82 -29.33 -5.72 -9.72
C HIS A 82 -27.93 -5.94 -9.18
N VAL A 83 -27.16 -6.75 -9.90
CA VAL A 83 -25.74 -6.98 -9.60
C VAL A 83 -24.90 -6.14 -10.55
N ALA A 84 -24.09 -5.24 -10.00
CA ALA A 84 -23.14 -4.44 -10.75
C ALA A 84 -21.70 -4.85 -10.40
N SER A 85 -20.89 -5.13 -11.42
CA SER A 85 -19.45 -5.30 -11.27
C SER A 85 -18.73 -4.03 -11.69
N LEU A 86 -17.92 -3.49 -10.80
CA LEU A 86 -17.15 -2.26 -11.02
C LEU A 86 -15.66 -2.63 -11.05
N ASP A 87 -15.00 -2.37 -12.17
CA ASP A 87 -13.55 -2.54 -12.33
C ASP A 87 -12.87 -1.16 -12.45
N ILE A 88 -11.85 -0.93 -11.64
CA ILE A 88 -11.08 0.31 -11.67
C ILE A 88 -9.94 0.15 -12.66
N GLN A 89 -9.98 0.94 -13.75
CA GLN A 89 -8.89 0.99 -14.69
C GLN A 89 -7.62 1.57 -14.05
N ASP A 90 -6.51 0.85 -14.22
CA ASP A 90 -5.16 1.28 -13.83
C ASP A 90 -5.06 1.79 -12.37
N LEU A 91 -5.61 0.99 -11.44
CA LEU A 91 -5.73 1.31 -10.01
C LEU A 91 -4.47 1.98 -9.41
N TYR A 92 -3.28 1.40 -9.60
CA TYR A 92 -2.07 1.91 -8.94
C TYR A 92 -1.61 3.29 -9.44
N THR A 93 -1.81 3.60 -10.72
CA THR A 93 -1.38 4.89 -11.28
C THR A 93 -2.40 5.99 -11.05
N ASN A 94 -3.65 5.63 -10.77
CA ASN A 94 -4.76 6.57 -10.54
C ASN A 94 -5.03 6.86 -9.05
N ILE A 95 -4.25 6.31 -8.12
CA ILE A 95 -4.37 6.65 -6.70
C ILE A 95 -3.86 8.08 -6.47
N PRO A 96 -4.68 9.00 -5.92
CA PRO A 96 -4.21 10.32 -5.51
C PRO A 96 -3.31 10.17 -4.27
N VAL A 97 -2.00 9.99 -4.51
CA VAL A 97 -1.01 9.60 -3.49
C VAL A 97 -1.06 10.50 -2.26
N ASN A 98 -1.15 11.82 -2.43
CA ASN A 98 -1.19 12.78 -1.33
C ASN A 98 -2.42 12.57 -0.44
N LYS A 99 -3.60 12.41 -1.05
CA LYS A 99 -4.84 12.13 -0.34
C LYS A 99 -4.78 10.78 0.37
N ALA A 100 -4.16 9.77 -0.25
CA ALA A 100 -3.99 8.46 0.37
C ALA A 100 -3.08 8.54 1.62
N ILE A 101 -1.99 9.31 1.55
CA ILE A 101 -1.09 9.57 2.70
C ILE A 101 -1.84 10.30 3.81
N ASP A 102 -2.56 11.37 3.51
CA ASP A 102 -3.33 12.13 4.51
C ASP A 102 -4.37 11.25 5.22
N ILE A 103 -5.07 10.42 4.46
CA ILE A 103 -6.04 9.45 4.99
C ILE A 103 -5.35 8.43 5.90
N ALA A 104 -4.20 7.89 5.50
CA ALA A 104 -3.45 6.92 6.29
C ALA A 104 -2.96 7.55 7.61
N LEU A 105 -2.42 8.76 7.57
CA LEU A 105 -1.96 9.50 8.75
C LEU A 105 -3.11 9.83 9.70
N LYS A 106 -4.25 10.30 9.18
CA LYS A 106 -5.45 10.55 9.99
C LYS A 106 -5.91 9.28 10.72
N ARG A 107 -5.98 8.15 10.01
CA ARG A 107 -6.36 6.86 10.62
C ARG A 107 -5.34 6.37 11.64
N LEU A 108 -4.06 6.63 11.41
CA LEU A 108 -3.01 6.29 12.35
C LEU A 108 -3.20 7.08 13.66
N ASP A 109 -3.47 8.39 13.57
CA ASP A 109 -3.75 9.27 14.71
C ASP A 109 -5.01 8.82 15.50
N GLU A 110 -6.03 8.30 14.81
CA GLU A 110 -7.28 7.80 15.41
C GLU A 110 -7.14 6.39 16.04
N SER A 111 -6.10 5.63 15.69
CA SER A 111 -5.95 4.24 16.12
C SER A 111 -5.36 4.13 17.54
N LYS A 112 -6.15 3.62 18.50
CA LYS A 112 -5.68 3.31 19.87
C LYS A 112 -4.72 2.10 19.93
N LYS A 113 -4.66 1.28 18.86
CA LYS A 113 -3.82 0.08 18.78
C LYS A 113 -2.32 0.37 18.63
N LEU A 114 -1.94 1.63 18.41
CA LEU A 114 -0.55 2.00 18.17
C LEU A 114 0.29 2.23 19.43
N ASP A 115 -0.33 2.24 20.63
CA ASP A 115 0.41 2.42 21.89
C ASP A 115 1.43 1.27 22.16
N ASN A 116 1.35 0.15 21.42
CA ASN A 116 2.23 -1.02 21.53
C ASN A 116 3.26 -1.19 20.40
N LEU A 117 3.32 -0.27 19.43
CA LEU A 117 4.31 -0.35 18.35
C LEU A 117 5.63 0.28 18.83
N PRO A 118 6.83 -0.22 18.43
CA PRO A 118 8.13 0.37 18.83
C PRO A 118 8.38 1.80 18.34
N PHE A 119 7.38 2.48 17.77
CA PHE A 119 7.43 3.88 17.37
C PHE A 119 6.71 4.72 18.42
N THR A 120 7.45 5.60 19.07
CA THR A 120 6.92 6.57 20.02
C THR A 120 6.02 7.60 19.31
N LYS A 121 5.07 8.20 20.04
CA LYS A 121 4.20 9.31 19.53
C LYS A 121 4.98 10.51 18.96
N THR A 122 6.27 10.59 19.23
CA THR A 122 7.21 11.56 18.68
C THR A 122 7.65 11.18 17.25
N ASP A 123 7.88 9.89 16.98
CA ASP A 123 8.30 9.38 15.67
C ASP A 123 7.21 9.54 14.60
N THR A 124 5.93 9.44 14.99
CA THR A 124 4.81 9.69 14.06
C THR A 124 4.70 11.16 13.65
N LYS A 125 5.07 12.11 14.52
CA LYS A 125 5.17 13.53 14.16
C LYS A 125 6.33 13.79 13.21
N ASP A 126 7.47 13.13 13.43
CA ASP A 126 8.65 13.26 12.57
C ASP A 126 8.42 12.62 11.19
N ILE A 127 7.71 11.49 11.13
CA ILE A 127 7.25 10.88 9.88
C ILE A 127 6.31 11.85 9.12
N LYS A 128 5.31 12.42 9.80
CA LYS A 128 4.37 13.41 9.24
C LYS A 128 5.09 14.66 8.71
N PHE A 129 6.10 15.14 9.44
CA PHE A 129 6.92 16.29 9.04
C PHE A 129 7.84 15.96 7.86
N SER A 130 8.51 14.80 7.88
CA SER A 130 9.43 14.37 6.83
C SER A 130 8.70 14.12 5.50
N PHE A 131 7.53 13.46 5.53
CA PHE A 131 6.70 13.29 4.34
C PHE A 131 6.23 14.63 3.76
N LYS A 132 5.78 15.57 4.60
CA LYS A 132 5.34 16.90 4.16
C LYS A 132 6.50 17.72 3.56
N LYS A 133 7.70 17.61 4.12
CA LYS A 133 8.90 18.31 3.64
C LYS A 133 9.40 17.75 2.31
N GLN A 134 9.40 16.42 2.15
CA GLN A 134 9.84 15.75 0.92
C GLN A 134 8.85 16.00 -0.24
N LEU A 135 7.57 16.23 0.06
CA LEU A 135 6.56 16.59 -0.94
C LEU A 135 6.73 18.02 -1.48
N LEU A 136 7.05 18.98 -0.60
CA LEU A 136 7.28 20.38 -0.96
C LEU A 136 8.56 20.60 -1.78
N SER A 137 9.50 19.65 -1.77
CA SER A 137 10.71 19.68 -2.59
C SER A 137 10.55 19.05 -3.98
N ILE A 138 9.37 18.49 -4.28
CA ILE A 138 9.06 17.80 -5.56
C ILE A 138 8.10 18.65 -6.43
N GLN A 139 7.65 19.80 -5.93
CA GLN A 139 6.96 20.85 -6.72
C GLN A 139 7.94 21.97 -7.04
#